data_AF-A0A7V4YSZ6-F1
#
_entry.id   AF-A0A7V4YSZ6-F1
#
_cell.length_a   1.000
_cell.length_b   1.000
_cell.length_c   1.000
_cell.angle_alpha   90.00
_cell.angle_beta   90.00
_cell.angle_gamma   90.00
#
_symmetry.space_group_name_H-M   'P 1'
#
loop_
_entity.id
_entity.type
_entity.pdbx_description
1 polymer ?
#
loop_
_entity_poly.entity_id
_entity_poly.type
_entity_poly.pdbx_seq_one_letter_code
_entity_poly.pdbx_strand_id
1 'polypeptide(L)' 'MRIIECPTCDAEIPLDEQDKEGDTIFCPYCGTPIKLVKKGKEEELEGEEDEDY' A
#
# COMPACT_ATOMS: atom_id res chain seq x y z
N MET A 1 -7.25 12.99 7.79
CA MET A 1 -7.42 11.61 8.30
C MET A 1 -7.59 10.65 7.13
N ARG A 2 -6.72 9.63 7.03
CA ARG A 2 -6.87 8.49 6.10
C ARG A 2 -7.12 7.22 6.94
N ILE A 3 -7.67 6.17 6.35
CA ILE A 3 -7.88 4.87 7.00
C ILE A 3 -7.35 3.79 6.06
N ILE A 4 -6.73 2.75 6.61
CA ILE A 4 -6.36 1.51 5.90
C ILE A 4 -6.84 0.30 6.70
N GLU A 5 -7.06 -0.85 6.05
CA GLU A 5 -7.32 -2.11 6.75
C GLU A 5 -6.01 -2.86 7.05
N CYS A 6 -5.94 -3.54 8.19
CA CYS A 6 -4.81 -4.38 8.55
C CYS A 6 -4.85 -5.72 7.78
N PRO A 7 -3.86 -6.06 6.94
CA PRO A 7 -3.84 -7.31 6.14
C PRO A 7 -3.50 -8.57 6.98
N THR A 8 -3.88 -8.60 8.25
CA THR A 8 -3.66 -9.72 9.19
C THR A 8 -4.83 -9.90 10.17
N CYS A 9 -5.64 -8.87 10.40
CA CYS A 9 -6.80 -8.93 11.28
C CYS A 9 -7.98 -8.06 10.85
N ASP A 10 -7.93 -7.52 9.63
CA ASP A 10 -9.01 -6.79 8.94
C ASP A 10 -9.57 -5.59 9.73
N ALA A 11 -8.75 -5.05 10.64
CA ALA A 11 -9.10 -3.92 11.49
C ALA A 11 -8.75 -2.58 10.81
N GLU A 12 -9.66 -1.61 10.92
CA GLU A 12 -9.47 -0.25 10.42
C GLU A 12 -8.42 0.52 11.25
N ILE A 13 -7.29 0.85 10.62
CA ILE A 13 -6.22 1.65 11.20
C ILE A 13 -6.35 3.09 10.69
N PRO A 14 -6.62 4.08 11.57
CA PRO A 14 -6.53 5.48 11.20
C PRO A 14 -5.05 5.88 11.05
N LEU A 15 -4.73 6.58 9.95
CA LEU A 15 -3.41 7.16 9.70
C LEU A 15 -3.41 8.66 10.02
N ASP A 16 -2.30 9.10 10.60
CA ASP A 16 -2.01 10.51 10.88
C ASP A 16 -1.59 11.25 9.60
N GLU A 17 -1.69 12.59 9.60
CA GLU A 17 -1.25 13.39 8.44
C GLU A 17 0.28 13.48 8.30
N GLN A 18 1.01 12.88 9.24
CA GLN A 18 2.47 12.75 9.22
C GLN A 18 2.96 11.45 8.56
N ASP A 19 2.13 10.40 8.55
CA ASP A 19 2.44 9.08 7.97
C ASP A 19 2.56 9.17 6.44
N LYS A 20 3.71 8.75 5.89
CA LYS A 20 4.02 8.90 4.46
C LYS A 20 4.21 7.57 3.75
N GLU A 21 4.14 7.68 2.43
CA GLU A 21 3.77 6.60 1.50
C GLU A 21 4.93 5.59 1.22
N GLY A 22 5.82 5.43 2.21
CA GLY A 22 6.96 4.50 2.30
C GLY A 22 7.36 4.11 3.74
N ASP A 23 6.73 4.69 4.78
CA ASP A 23 7.01 4.44 6.20
C ASP A 23 6.55 3.05 6.66
N THR A 24 6.97 2.62 7.85
CA THR A 24 6.49 1.37 8.48
C THR A 24 5.83 1.68 9.82
N ILE A 25 4.51 1.50 9.86
CA ILE A 25 3.68 1.63 11.06
C ILE A 25 3.40 0.25 11.67
N PHE A 26 2.78 0.21 12.86
CA PHE A 26 2.35 -1.02 13.51
C PHE A 26 0.84 -0.99 13.73
N CYS A 27 0.14 -2.10 13.46
CA CYS A 27 -1.28 -2.21 13.73
C CYS A 27 -1.53 -2.14 15.25
N PRO A 28 -2.35 -1.19 15.76
CA PRO A 28 -2.60 -1.04 17.19
C PRO A 28 -3.44 -2.20 17.78
N TYR A 29 -4.07 -3.02 16.94
CA TYR A 29 -4.91 -4.15 17.35
C TYR A 29 -4.16 -5.48 17.46
N CYS A 30 -3.21 -5.76 16.54
CA CYS A 30 -2.51 -7.05 16.47
C CYS A 30 -0.98 -6.97 16.52
N GLY A 31 -0.40 -5.77 16.41
CA GLY A 31 1.06 -5.56 16.40
C GLY A 31 1.77 -5.88 15.08
N THR A 32 1.07 -6.26 14.00
CA THR A 32 1.70 -6.47 12.68
C THR A 32 2.38 -5.19 12.19
N PRO A 33 3.66 -5.23 11.76
CA PRO A 33 4.29 -4.14 11.03
C PRO A 33 3.70 -4.04 9.61
N ILE A 34 3.19 -2.87 9.25
CA ILE A 34 2.60 -2.58 7.94
C ILE A 34 3.45 -1.50 7.27
N LYS A 35 4.00 -1.81 6.10
CA LYS A 35 4.68 -0.83 5.27
C LYS A 35 3.66 -0.07 4.44
N LEU A 36 3.58 1.24 4.63
CA LEU A 36 2.78 2.11 3.79
C LEU A 36 3.42 2.15 2.41
N VAL A 37 2.67 1.78 1.38
CA VAL A 37 3.09 1.88 -0.01
C VAL A 37 2.12 2.79 -0.73
N LYS A 38 2.67 3.73 -1.50
CA LYS A 38 1.88 4.47 -2.48
C LYS A 38 1.26 3.48 -3.45
N LYS A 39 -0.06 3.34 -3.48
CA LYS A 39 -0.73 2.67 -4.61
C LYS A 39 -0.52 3.56 -5.82
N GLY A 40 0.53 3.26 -6.59
CA GLY A 40 0.73 3.86 -7.89
C GLY A 40 -0.51 3.64 -8.75
N LYS A 41 -0.66 4.46 -9.79
CA LYS A 41 -1.42 4.00 -10.95
C LYS A 41 -0.83 2.66 -11.39
N GLU A 42 -1.66 1.78 -11.94
CA GLU A 42 -1.13 0.69 -12.76
C GLU A 42 -0.18 1.30 -13.80
N GLU A 43 1.07 0.83 -13.80
CA GLU A 43 1.88 0.89 -15.00
C GLU A 43 1.21 -0.07 -15.97
N GLU A 44 0.44 0.51 -16.91
CA GLU A 44 -0.11 -0.19 -18.07
C GLU A 44 1.07 -0.68 -18.92
N LEU A 45 1.62 -1.83 -18.52
CA LEU A 45 2.62 -2.59 -19.26
C LEU A 45 1.89 -3.28 -20.42
N GLU A 46 1.38 -2.47 -21.35
CA GLU A 46 1.10 -2.93 -22.71
C GLU A 46 2.44 -3.25 -23.36
N GLY A 47 2.66 -4.54 -23.64
CA GLY A 47 3.85 -4.99 -24.35
C GLY A 47 3.71 -4.73 -25.84
N GLU A 48 4.60 -3.91 -26.40
CA GLU A 48 4.85 -3.90 -27.85
C GLU A 48 5.64 -5.16 -28.22
N GLU A 49 4.92 -6.27 -28.43
CA GLU A 49 5.42 -7.49 -29.08
C GLU A 49 5.50 -7.27 -30.61
N ASP A 50 6.38 -6.37 -31.05
CA ASP A 50 6.67 -6.19 -32.49
C ASP A 50 7.52 -7.36 -33.02
N GLU A 51 6.84 -8.34 -33.63
CA GLU A 51 7.44 -9.49 -34.35
C GLU A 51 8.09 -9.05 -35.68
N ASP A 52 9.22 -8.36 -35.58
CA ASP A 52 9.99 -7.87 -36.74
C ASP A 52 10.87 -8.99 -37.36
N TYR A 53 10.27 -9.92 -38.16
CA TYR A 53 10.80 -10.45 -39.44
C TYR A 53 9.94 -11.53 -40.14
#